data_AF-A0A957HJW1-F1
#
_entry.id   AF-A0A957HJW1-F1
#
_cell.length_a   1.000
_cell.length_b   1.000
_cell.length_c   1.000
_cell.angle_alpha   90.00
_cell.angle_beta   90.00
_cell.angle_gamma   90.00
#
_symmetry.space_group_name_H-M   'P 1'
#
loop_
_entity.id
_entity.type
_entity.pdbx_description
1 polymer ?
#
loop_
_entity_poly.entity_id
_entity_poly.type
_entity_poly.pdbx_seq_one_letter_code
_entity_poly.pdbx_strand_id
1 'polypeptide(L)'
;MMTLDQEEQEILDAYEADLLQVRPPSAEEIEAFKAAADKTFRKDRRITIRLYEHDYQGIQKKALQMGIPYQTLISGIIHRYVEGDLVPKQQNAGQ
;
A
#
# COMPACT_ATOMS: atom_id res chain seq x y z
N MET A 1 -12.92 -5.03 -10.60
CA MET A 1 -12.11 -5.61 -11.68
C MET A 1 -10.94 -4.68 -11.86
N MET A 2 -9.71 -5.16 -11.65
CA MET A 2 -8.50 -4.37 -11.91
C MET A 2 -8.37 -4.23 -13.42
N THR A 3 -8.51 -3.01 -13.91
CA THR A 3 -8.12 -2.64 -15.28
C THR A 3 -6.62 -2.45 -15.23
N LEU A 4 -5.87 -3.29 -15.96
CA LEU A 4 -4.44 -3.05 -16.14
C LEU A 4 -4.29 -1.77 -16.96
N ASP A 5 -3.46 -0.84 -16.47
CA ASP A 5 -3.05 0.31 -17.27
C ASP A 5 -2.22 -0.15 -18.48
N GLN A 6 -2.08 0.72 -19.48
CA GLN A 6 -1.44 0.35 -20.75
C GLN A 6 -0.04 -0.24 -20.57
N GLU A 7 0.77 0.34 -19.68
CA GLU A 7 2.09 -0.19 -19.32
C GLU A 7 2.01 -1.59 -18.70
N GLU A 8 1.04 -1.84 -17.82
CA GLU A 8 0.91 -3.15 -17.16
C GLU A 8 0.50 -4.23 -18.17
N GLN A 9 -0.38 -3.91 -19.12
CA GLN A 9 -0.78 -4.83 -20.18
C GLN A 9 0.39 -5.13 -21.12
N GLU A 10 1.19 -4.12 -21.49
CA GLU A 10 2.38 -4.30 -22.32
C GLU A 10 3.44 -5.19 -21.65
N ILE A 11 3.63 -5.05 -20.34
CA ILE A 11 4.52 -5.91 -19.55
C ILE A 11 3.99 -7.35 -19.52
N LEU A 12 2.68 -7.53 -19.36
CA LEU A 12 2.04 -8.85 -19.33
C LEU A 12 2.20 -9.56 -20.67
N ASP A 13 1.92 -8.86 -21.77
CA ASP A 13 2.03 -9.40 -23.12
C ASP A 13 3.49 -9.76 -23.46
N ALA A 14 4.47 -8.94 -23.03
CA ALA A 14 5.89 -9.23 -23.21
C ALA A 14 6.37 -10.42 -22.36
N TYR A 15 5.77 -10.63 -21.18
CA TYR A 15 6.03 -11.81 -20.35
C TYR A 15 5.44 -13.08 -20.97
N GLU A 16 4.19 -13.04 -21.43
CA GLU A 16 3.54 -14.17 -22.10
C GLU A 16 4.22 -14.53 -23.43
N ALA A 17 4.77 -13.54 -24.13
CA ALA A 17 5.53 -13.74 -25.37
C ALA A 17 6.98 -14.23 -25.14
N ASP A 18 7.42 -14.47 -23.90
CA ASP A 18 8.79 -14.87 -23.51
C ASP A 18 9.87 -13.88 -24.02
N LEU A 19 9.49 -12.63 -24.26
CA LEU A 19 10.36 -11.58 -24.80
C LEU A 19 11.17 -10.86 -23.71
N LEU A 20 10.85 -11.11 -22.44
CA LEU A 20 11.53 -10.52 -21.31
C LEU A 20 12.88 -11.20 -21.08
N GLN A 21 13.96 -10.49 -21.38
CA GLN A 21 15.31 -10.92 -21.03
C GLN A 21 15.55 -10.71 -19.54
N VAL A 22 15.18 -11.70 -18.73
CA VAL A 22 15.41 -11.69 -17.29
C VAL A 22 16.89 -11.98 -17.03
N ARG A 23 17.63 -10.94 -16.61
CA ARG A 23 19.01 -11.10 -16.13
C ARG A 23 19.06 -11.05 -14.60
N PRO A 24 19.94 -11.83 -13.94
CA PRO A 24 20.19 -11.63 -12.53
C PRO A 24 20.74 -10.20 -12.33
N PRO A 25 20.20 -9.42 -11.38
CA PRO A 25 20.69 -8.09 -11.10
C PRO A 25 22.12 -8.16 -10.56
N SER A 26 22.94 -7.17 -10.91
CA SER A 26 24.30 -7.06 -10.36
C SER A 26 24.26 -6.71 -8.86
N ALA A 27 25.36 -6.95 -8.15
CA ALA A 27 25.45 -6.64 -6.72
C ALA A 27 25.17 -5.14 -6.43
N GLU A 28 25.58 -4.25 -7.33
CA GLU A 28 25.34 -2.81 -7.22
C GLU A 28 23.86 -2.45 -7.42
N GLU A 29 23.18 -3.11 -8.36
CA GLU A 29 21.74 -2.91 -8.58
C GLU A 29 20.91 -3.42 -7.40
N ILE A 30 21.28 -4.56 -6.83
CA ILE A 30 20.64 -5.10 -5.63
C ILE A 30 20.77 -4.10 -4.47
N GLU A 31 21.96 -3.54 -4.25
CA GLU A 31 22.17 -2.53 -3.20
C GLU A 31 21.41 -1.23 -3.49
N ALA A 32 21.34 -0.79 -4.75
CA ALA A 32 20.56 0.39 -5.14
C ALA A 32 19.05 0.19 -4.91
N PHE A 33 18.52 -0.99 -5.27
CA PHE A 33 17.11 -1.32 -5.03
C PHE A 33 16.78 -1.44 -3.54
N LYS A 34 17.66 -2.06 -2.75
CA LYS A 34 17.51 -2.07 -1.28
C LYS A 34 17.51 -0.66 -0.71
N ALA A 35 18.47 0.18 -1.10
CA ALA A 35 18.56 1.55 -0.63
C ALA A 35 17.33 2.40 -1.02
N ALA A 36 16.78 2.19 -2.21
CA ALA A 36 15.55 2.82 -2.66
C ALA A 36 14.34 2.35 -1.84
N ALA A 37 14.20 1.04 -1.63
CA ALA A 37 13.15 0.47 -0.80
C ALA A 37 13.23 1.00 0.64
N ASP A 38 14.41 0.96 1.27
CA ASP A 38 14.63 1.49 2.62
C ASP A 38 14.25 2.97 2.73
N LYS A 39 14.56 3.78 1.71
CA LYS A 39 14.18 5.21 1.70
C LYS A 39 12.66 5.40 1.58
N THR A 40 11.99 4.61 0.76
CA THR A 40 10.53 4.71 0.55
C THR A 40 9.73 4.16 1.74
N PHE A 41 10.21 3.10 2.39
CA PHE A 41 9.52 2.46 3.53
C PHE A 41 9.83 3.10 4.89
N ARG A 42 10.77 4.06 4.94
CA ARG A 42 11.13 4.75 6.18
C ARG A 42 9.98 5.62 6.69
N LYS A 43 9.35 5.18 7.79
CA LYS A 43 8.37 5.95 8.56
C LYS A 43 9.08 6.96 9.48
N ASP A 44 9.69 7.98 8.89
CA ASP A 44 10.53 8.97 9.58
C ASP A 44 9.75 10.10 10.27
N ARG A 45 8.45 10.27 9.95
CA ARG A 45 7.59 11.31 10.55
C ARG A 45 6.63 10.75 11.58
N ARG A 46 6.68 11.29 12.81
CA ARG A 46 5.77 10.96 13.91
C ARG A 46 4.68 12.03 14.06
N ILE A 47 3.43 11.59 14.16
CA ILE A 47 2.28 12.44 14.50
C ILE A 47 1.56 11.89 15.74
N THR A 48 0.96 12.78 16.53
CA THR A 48 0.10 12.40 17.65
C THR A 48 -1.33 12.83 17.32
N ILE A 49 -2.26 11.88 17.33
CA ILE A 49 -3.68 12.11 17.04
C ILE A 49 -4.52 11.80 18.27
N ARG A 50 -5.59 12.57 18.50
CA ARG A 50 -6.63 12.24 19.48
C ARG A 50 -7.75 11.50 18.77
N LEU A 51 -8.23 10.42 19.38
CA LEU A 51 -9.32 9.60 18.87
C LEU A 51 -10.43 9.53 19.92
N TYR A 52 -11.65 9.32 19.46
CA TYR A 52 -12.72 8.92 20.37
C TYR A 52 -12.44 7.50 20.89
N GLU A 53 -12.84 7.22 22.13
CA GLU A 53 -12.63 5.91 22.77
C GLU A 53 -13.23 4.77 21.93
N HIS A 54 -14.45 4.95 21.41
CA HIS A 54 -15.11 3.93 20.60
C HIS A 54 -14.37 3.62 19.29
N ASP A 55 -13.78 4.64 18.65
CA ASP A 55 -12.98 4.45 17.43
C ASP A 55 -11.69 3.72 17.74
N TYR A 56 -11.00 4.11 18.82
CA TYR A 56 -9.78 3.46 19.26
C TYR A 56 -9.99 1.96 19.51
N GLN A 57 -11.04 1.61 20.26
CA GLN A 57 -11.41 0.21 20.51
C GLN A 57 -11.79 -0.53 19.21
N GLY A 58 -12.53 0.13 18.31
CA GLY A 58 -12.88 -0.41 17.01
C GLY A 58 -11.65 -0.75 16.15
N ILE A 59 -10.66 0.14 16.13
CA ILE A 59 -9.39 -0.07 15.42
C ILE A 59 -8.63 -1.24 16.03
N GLN A 60 -8.50 -1.31 17.37
CA GLN A 60 -7.82 -2.41 18.05
C GLN A 60 -8.45 -3.75 17.73
N LYS A 61 -9.79 -3.84 17.76
CA LYS A 61 -10.53 -5.06 17.43
C LYS A 61 -10.29 -5.51 15.99
N LYS A 62 -10.36 -4.58 15.02
CA LYS A 62 -10.10 -4.88 13.61
C LYS A 62 -8.66 -5.33 13.37
N ALA A 63 -7.70 -4.66 13.99
CA ALA A 63 -6.29 -5.01 13.87
C ALA A 63 -6.02 -6.42 14.42
N LEU A 64 -6.61 -6.76 15.57
CA LEU A 64 -6.54 -8.10 16.16
C LEU A 64 -7.14 -9.16 15.23
N GLN A 65 -8.30 -8.90 14.62
CA GLN A 65 -8.92 -9.81 13.66
C GLN A 65 -8.04 -10.05 12.43
N MET A 66 -7.29 -9.04 11.99
CA MET A 66 -6.34 -9.12 10.89
C MET A 66 -4.96 -9.69 11.31
N GLY A 67 -4.74 -9.92 12.60
CA GLY A 67 -3.45 -10.40 13.13
C GLY A 67 -2.30 -9.39 13.01
N ILE A 68 -2.61 -8.09 12.90
CA ILE A 68 -1.61 -7.02 12.75
C ILE A 68 -1.66 -6.03 13.92
N PRO A 69 -0.56 -5.32 14.21
CA PRO A 69 -0.59 -4.21 15.16
C PRO A 69 -1.57 -3.11 14.73
N TYR A 70 -2.28 -2.49 15.68
CA TYR A 70 -3.24 -1.43 15.36
C TYR A 70 -2.58 -0.21 14.72
N GLN A 71 -1.31 0.07 15.05
CA GLN A 71 -0.52 1.12 14.41
C GLN A 71 -0.26 0.81 12.93
N THR A 72 -0.04 -0.46 12.59
CA THR A 72 0.13 -0.92 11.20
C THR A 72 -1.17 -0.73 10.42
N LEU A 73 -2.31 -1.06 11.04
CA LEU A 73 -3.62 -0.81 10.43
C LEU A 73 -3.85 0.69 10.18
N ILE A 74 -3.60 1.55 11.18
CA ILE A 74 -3.74 3.01 11.04
C ILE A 74 -2.83 3.53 9.92
N SER A 75 -1.56 3.11 9.91
CA SER A 75 -0.59 3.49 8.87
C SER A 75 -1.04 3.06 7.48
N GLY A 76 -1.58 1.84 7.34
CA GLY A 76 -2.07 1.31 6.07
C GLY A 76 -3.32 2.04 5.58
N ILE A 77 -4.24 2.42 6.48
CA ILE A 77 -5.42 3.21 6.12
C ILE A 77 -5.00 4.59 5.58
N ILE A 78 -4.05 5.26 6.24
CA ILE A 78 -3.55 6.57 5.78
C ILE A 78 -2.92 6.45 4.40
N HIS A 79 -2.06 5.45 4.20
CA HIS A 79 -1.41 5.20 2.92
C HIS A 79 -2.43 4.97 1.80
N ARG A 80 -3.36 4.03 1.99
CA ARG A 80 -4.42 3.72 1.02
C ARG A 80 -5.36 4.90 0.75
N TYR A 81 -5.60 5.74 1.75
CA TYR A 81 -6.38 6.96 1.57
C TYR A 81 -5.64 8.00 0.71
N VAL A 82 -4.32 8.14 0.89
CA VAL A 82 -3.48 9.06 0.10
C VAL A 82 -3.28 8.54 -1.33
N GLU A 83 -3.15 7.24 -1.52
CA GLU A 83 -2.97 6.61 -2.84
C GLU A 83 -4.28 6.48 -3.64
N GLY A 84 -5.44 6.77 -3.03
CA GLY A 84 -6.75 6.76 -3.70
C GLY A 84 -7.49 5.41 -3.65
N ASP A 85 -6.88 4.37 -3.09
CA ASP A 85 -7.46 3.04 -2.87
C ASP A 85 -8.63 3.01 -1.87
N LEU A 86 -8.80 4.08 -1.10
CA LEU A 86 -9.81 4.18 -0.04
C LEU A 86 -10.76 5.34 -0.33
N VAL A 87 -11.80 5.06 -1.13
CA VAL A 87 -12.83 6.03 -1.47
C VAL A 87 -13.76 6.23 -0.24
N PRO A 88 -13.95 7.47 0.25
CA PRO A 88 -14.96 7.72 1.27
C PRO A 88 -16.32 7.29 0.73
N LYS A 89 -17.05 6.44 1.47
CA LYS A 89 -18.44 6.13 1.11
C LYS A 89 -19.20 7.44 1.10
N GLN A 90 -19.56 7.91 -0.10
CA GLN A 90 -20.52 8.99 -0.25
C GLN A 90 -21.81 8.48 0.39
N GLN A 91 -22.17 9.06 1.52
CA GLN A 91 -23.51 8.91 2.03
C GLN A 91 -24.39 9.59 0.98
N ASN A 92 -25.06 8.80 0.15
CA ASN A 92 -26.16 9.28 -0.67
C ASN A 92 -27.19 9.85 0.29
N ALA A 93 -27.14 11.16 0.50
CA ALA A 93 -28.22 11.92 1.10
C ALA A 93 -29.29 12.10 0.02
N GLY A 94 -30.40 11.38 0.17
CA GLY A 94 -31.56 11.40 -0.72
C GLY A 94 -31.81 10.02 -1.31
N GLN A 95 -32.93 9.33 -1.08
CA GLN A 95 -34.28 9.75 -0.66
C GLN A 95 -34.89 8.72 0.29
#